data_AF-A0A7C3A791-F1
#
_entry.id   AF-A0A7C3A791-F1
#
_cell.length_a   1.000
_cell.length_b   1.000
_cell.length_c   1.000
_cell.angle_alpha   90.00
_cell.angle_beta   90.00
_cell.angle_gamma   90.00
#
_symmetry.space_group_name_H-M   'P 1'
#
loop_
_entity.id
_entity.type
_entity.pdbx_description
1 polymer ?
#
loop_
_entity_poly.entity_id
_entity_poly.type
_entity_poly.pdbx_seq_one_letter_code
_entity_poly.pdbx_strand_id
1 'polypeptide(L)'
;QLTGFLVQGEPLPERPRLGSRIAFNQMFLVSSLPALVSERYRMAVRMGGARTGKEVGERLMEAGVTGDEAIRRVTDFMEHCKVGKIDLGETVRIRENCESFGLETKELTCFFTTGFLNGLFSAVKNKHIREIKCIAAGDPYCEWEII
;
A
#
# COMPACT_ATOMS: atom_id res chain seq x y z
N GLN A 1 17.89 8.37 6.21
CA GLN A 1 16.60 8.29 6.93
C GLN A 1 15.65 7.28 6.27
N LEU A 2 15.00 7.55 5.13
CA LEU A 2 14.04 6.60 4.54
C LEU A 2 14.70 5.40 3.86
N THR A 3 15.68 5.66 3.00
CA THR A 3 16.52 4.62 2.37
C THR A 3 17.34 3.86 3.41
N GLY A 4 17.75 4.53 4.49
CA GLY A 4 18.46 3.92 5.61
C GLY A 4 17.60 2.87 6.33
N PHE A 5 16.33 3.15 6.60
CA PHE A 5 15.42 2.14 7.14
C PHE A 5 15.22 0.96 6.16
N LEU A 6 14.84 1.26 4.92
CA LEU A 6 14.49 0.22 3.94
C LEU A 6 15.69 -0.67 3.58
N VAL A 7 16.87 -0.09 3.37
CA VAL A 7 18.06 -0.82 2.92
C VAL A 7 18.95 -1.26 4.08
N GLN A 8 19.20 -0.39 5.05
CA GLN A 8 20.20 -0.62 6.11
C GLN A 8 19.56 -1.06 7.44
N GLY A 9 18.23 -1.02 7.56
CA GLY A 9 17.52 -1.35 8.80
C GLY A 9 17.68 -0.29 9.90
N GLU A 10 18.10 0.93 9.55
CA GLU A 10 18.20 2.04 10.51
C GLU A 10 16.83 2.38 11.11
N PRO A 11 16.71 2.73 12.41
CA PRO A 11 15.43 3.06 12.99
C PRO A 11 14.76 4.25 12.29
N LEU A 12 13.44 4.19 12.12
CA LEU A 12 12.67 5.32 11.59
C LEU A 12 12.66 6.46 12.61
N PRO A 13 12.87 7.72 12.17
CA PRO A 13 12.77 8.87 13.06
C PRO A 13 11.35 9.03 13.59
N GLU A 14 11.17 9.79 14.67
CA GLU A 14 9.82 10.11 15.15
C GLU A 14 9.03 10.80 14.03
N ARG A 15 7.85 10.26 13.75
CA ARG A 15 7.01 10.77 12.67
C ARG A 15 6.48 12.16 13.04
N PRO A 16 6.65 13.17 12.17
CA PRO A 16 6.05 14.49 12.39
C PRO A 16 4.52 14.40 12.34
N ARG A 17 3.86 15.06 13.31
CA ARG A 17 2.41 15.23 13.34
C ARG A 17 2.04 16.49 12.58
N LEU A 18 1.21 16.38 11.55
CA LEU A 18 0.84 17.53 10.71
C LEU A 18 -0.19 18.49 11.37
N GLY A 19 -0.58 18.23 12.62
CA GLY A 19 -1.56 19.03 13.38
C GLY A 19 -3.01 18.83 12.92
N SER A 20 -3.96 19.43 13.65
CA SER A 20 -5.41 19.30 13.38
C SER A 20 -5.92 20.13 12.20
N ARG A 21 -5.05 20.93 11.56
CA ARG A 21 -5.41 21.80 10.42
C ARG A 21 -5.33 21.10 9.07
N ILE A 22 -4.95 19.83 9.05
CA ILE A 22 -4.81 19.05 7.82
C ILE A 22 -6.12 18.35 7.53
N ALA A 23 -6.73 18.79 6.44
CA ALA A 23 -7.94 18.21 5.89
C ALA A 23 -7.58 16.90 5.16
N PHE A 24 -7.54 15.77 5.89
CA PHE A 24 -7.24 14.46 5.28
C PHE A 24 -8.23 14.08 4.19
N ASN A 25 -9.46 14.60 4.25
CA ASN A 25 -10.45 14.48 3.18
C ASN A 25 -10.02 15.09 1.84
N GLN A 26 -9.10 16.06 1.83
CA GLN A 26 -8.52 16.59 0.59
C GLN A 26 -7.69 15.55 -0.16
N MET A 27 -7.11 14.58 0.55
CA MET A 27 -6.42 13.46 -0.09
C MET A 27 -7.39 12.67 -0.97
N PHE A 28 -8.59 12.36 -0.48
CA PHE A 28 -9.60 11.63 -1.25
C PHE A 28 -10.06 12.36 -2.52
N LEU A 29 -10.13 13.69 -2.49
CA LEU A 29 -10.53 14.49 -3.66
C LEU A 29 -9.55 14.36 -4.82
N VAL A 30 -8.28 14.09 -4.53
CA VAL A 30 -7.24 14.01 -5.56
C VAL A 30 -6.80 12.58 -5.87
N SER A 31 -7.11 11.59 -5.03
CA SER A 31 -6.74 10.18 -5.22
C SER A 31 -7.97 9.29 -5.44
N SER A 32 -8.69 8.91 -4.38
CA SER A 32 -9.69 7.86 -4.43
C SER A 32 -10.93 8.27 -5.22
N LEU A 33 -11.45 9.49 -5.04
CA LEU A 33 -12.71 9.93 -5.68
C LEU A 33 -12.64 9.94 -7.22
N PRO A 34 -11.60 10.51 -7.86
CA PRO A 34 -11.47 10.42 -9.32
C PRO A 34 -11.38 8.98 -9.84
N ALA A 35 -10.78 8.07 -9.07
CA ALA A 35 -10.67 6.65 -9.44
C ALA A 35 -12.00 5.90 -9.33
N LEU A 36 -12.96 6.39 -8.52
CA LEU A 36 -14.31 5.82 -8.46
C LEU A 36 -15.10 6.10 -9.74
N VAL A 37 -14.96 7.30 -10.30
CA VAL A 37 -15.80 7.77 -11.43
C VAL A 37 -15.13 7.69 -12.81
N SER A 38 -13.82 7.41 -12.87
CA SER A 38 -13.08 7.31 -14.13
C SER A 38 -12.24 6.04 -14.20
N GLU A 39 -12.60 5.13 -15.10
CA GLU A 39 -11.84 3.91 -15.35
C GLU A 39 -10.40 4.20 -15.81
N ARG A 40 -10.21 5.22 -16.65
CA ARG A 40 -8.88 5.62 -17.11
C ARG A 40 -8.02 6.10 -15.95
N TYR A 41 -8.57 6.91 -15.05
CA TYR A 41 -7.85 7.38 -13.88
C TYR A 41 -7.57 6.24 -12.91
N ARG A 42 -8.55 5.38 -12.65
CA ARG A 42 -8.40 4.14 -11.86
C ARG A 42 -7.24 3.28 -12.37
N MET A 43 -7.16 3.08 -13.68
CA MET A 43 -6.07 2.35 -14.31
C MET A 43 -4.72 3.05 -14.10
N ALA A 44 -4.66 4.37 -14.26
CA ALA A 44 -3.44 5.14 -14.05
C ALA A 44 -2.92 5.02 -12.60
N VAL A 45 -3.83 5.11 -11.60
CA VAL A 45 -3.48 4.95 -10.18
C VAL A 45 -2.94 3.55 -9.90
N ARG A 46 -3.61 2.50 -10.41
CA ARG A 46 -3.16 1.11 -10.24
C ARG A 46 -1.81 0.85 -10.90
N MET A 47 -1.61 1.34 -12.12
CA MET A 47 -0.33 1.20 -12.84
C MET A 47 0.79 2.00 -12.19
N GLY A 48 0.48 3.19 -11.68
CA GLY A 48 1.41 4.00 -10.89
C GLY A 48 1.88 3.24 -9.66
N GLY A 49 0.94 2.67 -8.89
CA GLY A 49 1.25 1.79 -7.77
C GLY A 49 2.15 0.62 -8.18
N ALA A 50 1.78 -0.13 -9.23
CA ALA A 50 2.53 -1.29 -9.70
C ALA A 50 3.97 -0.94 -10.11
N ARG A 51 4.16 0.17 -10.82
CA ARG A 51 5.49 0.66 -11.16
C ARG A 51 6.30 1.01 -9.91
N THR A 52 5.72 1.79 -8.99
CA THR A 52 6.40 2.20 -7.76
C THR A 52 6.78 1.00 -6.89
N GLY A 53 5.85 0.05 -6.69
CA GLY A 53 6.11 -1.15 -5.90
C GLY A 53 7.23 -2.01 -6.49
N LYS A 54 7.25 -2.14 -7.82
CA LYS A 54 8.30 -2.86 -8.55
C LYS A 54 9.67 -2.19 -8.38
N GLU A 55 9.74 -0.87 -8.62
CA GLU A 55 10.99 -0.10 -8.46
C GLU A 55 11.54 -0.17 -7.04
N VAL A 56 10.67 -0.13 -6.01
CA VAL A 56 11.07 -0.32 -4.61
C VAL A 56 11.60 -1.74 -4.38
N GLY A 57 10.90 -2.76 -4.86
CA GLY A 57 11.32 -4.16 -4.73
C GLY A 57 12.66 -4.44 -5.39
N GLU A 58 12.86 -3.97 -6.62
CA GLU A 58 14.12 -4.12 -7.37
C GLU A 58 15.30 -3.48 -6.62
N ARG A 59 15.13 -2.25 -6.12
CA ARG A 59 16.19 -1.57 -5.33
C ARG A 59 16.54 -2.29 -4.03
N LEU A 60 15.55 -2.90 -3.37
CA LEU A 60 15.80 -3.71 -2.18
C LEU A 60 16.62 -4.95 -2.54
N MET A 61 16.26 -5.63 -3.63
CA MET A 61 17.00 -6.81 -4.11
C MET A 61 18.43 -6.46 -4.53
N GLU A 62 18.62 -5.35 -5.25
CA GLU A 62 19.95 -4.83 -5.61
C GLU A 62 20.82 -4.56 -4.37
N ALA A 63 20.19 -4.15 -3.27
CA ALA A 63 20.85 -3.93 -1.99
C ALA A 63 20.96 -5.19 -1.11
N GLY A 64 20.61 -6.37 -1.63
CA GLY A 64 20.71 -7.66 -0.94
C GLY A 64 19.56 -7.98 0.01
N VAL A 65 18.50 -7.17 0.05
CA VAL A 65 17.29 -7.41 0.86
C VAL A 65 16.26 -8.14 -0.02
N THR A 66 16.00 -9.42 0.27
CA THR A 66 15.19 -10.29 -0.60
C THR A 66 14.08 -11.01 0.15
N GLY A 67 13.19 -11.67 -0.59
CA GLY A 67 12.17 -12.57 -0.04
C GLY A 67 11.24 -11.91 0.99
N ASP A 68 10.94 -12.63 2.07
CA ASP A 68 10.03 -12.16 3.12
C ASP A 68 10.56 -10.93 3.85
N GLU A 69 11.87 -10.79 3.99
CA GLU A 69 12.48 -9.65 4.66
C GLU A 69 12.23 -8.34 3.91
N ALA A 70 12.33 -8.36 2.58
CA ALA A 70 12.01 -7.18 1.76
C ALA A 70 10.55 -6.76 1.91
N ILE A 71 9.62 -7.73 1.91
CA ILE A 71 8.20 -7.45 2.13
C ILE A 71 7.98 -6.86 3.52
N ARG A 72 8.56 -7.49 4.55
CA ARG A 72 8.43 -7.05 5.95
C ARG A 72 8.92 -5.61 6.15
N ARG A 73 10.08 -5.26 5.59
CA ARG A 73 10.58 -3.87 5.69
C ARG A 73 9.66 -2.87 5.03
N VAL A 74 9.10 -3.19 3.87
CA VAL A 74 8.16 -2.28 3.20
C VAL A 74 6.87 -2.16 4.02
N THR A 75 6.33 -3.25 4.57
CA THR A 75 5.12 -3.17 5.40
C THR A 75 5.34 -2.45 6.72
N ASP A 76 6.48 -2.67 7.38
CA ASP A 76 6.86 -1.93 8.59
C ASP A 76 6.96 -0.43 8.30
N PHE A 77 7.49 -0.06 7.14
CA PHE A 77 7.51 1.32 6.66
C PHE A 77 6.10 1.87 6.39
N MET A 78 5.22 1.09 5.77
CA MET A 78 3.83 1.48 5.51
C MET A 78 3.06 1.69 6.82
N GLU A 79 3.25 0.84 7.82
CA GLU A 79 2.63 0.98 9.14
C GLU A 79 3.16 2.22 9.89
N HIS A 80 4.47 2.47 9.81
CA HIS A 80 5.06 3.72 10.32
C HIS A 80 4.45 4.95 9.64
N CYS A 81 4.22 4.87 8.32
CA CYS A 81 3.52 5.85 7.52
C CYS A 81 2.00 5.89 7.75
N LYS A 82 1.45 5.10 8.68
CA LYS A 82 0.02 5.04 9.03
C LYS A 82 -0.87 4.81 7.80
N VAL A 83 -0.36 4.02 6.85
CA VAL A 83 -1.17 3.51 5.73
C VAL A 83 -2.27 2.58 6.27
N GLY A 84 -1.97 1.84 7.32
CA GLY A 84 -2.89 0.99 8.07
C GLY A 84 -2.11 0.07 9.00
N LYS A 85 -2.81 -0.78 9.75
CA LYS A 85 -2.21 -1.85 10.55
C LYS A 85 -2.14 -3.11 9.69
N ILE A 86 -0.94 -3.58 9.41
CA ILE A 86 -0.70 -4.61 8.40
C ILE A 86 -0.40 -5.95 9.07
N ASP A 87 -1.16 -7.00 8.71
CA ASP A 87 -0.81 -8.38 9.06
C ASP A 87 -0.34 -9.11 7.80
N LEU A 88 0.81 -9.79 7.91
CA LEU A 88 1.38 -10.65 6.87
C LEU A 88 1.16 -12.12 7.23
N GLY A 89 0.57 -12.89 6.31
CA GLY A 89 0.42 -14.33 6.41
C GLY A 89 0.26 -14.97 5.03
N GLU A 90 -0.66 -15.93 4.90
CA GLU A 90 -1.08 -16.46 3.59
C GLU A 90 -1.76 -15.38 2.72
N THR A 91 -2.36 -14.39 3.37
CA THR A 91 -2.89 -13.17 2.77
C THR A 91 -2.23 -11.95 3.38
N VAL A 92 -2.32 -10.82 2.70
CA VAL A 92 -1.98 -9.51 3.27
C VAL A 92 -3.28 -8.87 3.76
N ARG A 93 -3.33 -8.46 5.03
CA ARG A 93 -4.50 -7.76 5.60
C ARG A 93 -4.10 -6.39 6.07
N ILE A 94 -4.92 -5.38 5.75
CA ILE A 94 -4.73 -4.02 6.22
C ILE A 94 -6.01 -3.54 6.90
N ARG A 95 -5.93 -3.41 8.23
CA ARG A 95 -6.95 -2.72 9.05
C ARG A 95 -6.71 -1.22 9.01
N GLU A 96 -7.76 -0.44 9.16
CA GLU A 96 -7.68 1.04 9.17
C GLU A 96 -6.95 1.58 7.92
N ASN A 97 -7.17 0.92 6.77
CA ASN A 97 -6.50 1.28 5.52
C ASN A 97 -6.89 2.70 5.08
N CYS A 98 -5.91 3.57 4.91
CA CYS A 98 -6.15 4.96 4.58
C CYS A 98 -6.74 5.18 3.18
N GLU A 99 -6.53 4.26 2.24
CA GLU A 99 -7.02 4.40 0.86
C GLU A 99 -8.55 4.22 0.75
N SER A 100 -9.12 3.37 1.62
CA SER A 100 -10.55 3.06 1.68
C SER A 100 -11.26 3.74 2.86
N PHE A 101 -10.54 4.48 3.70
CA PHE A 101 -11.09 5.11 4.90
C PHE A 101 -12.21 6.12 4.55
N GLY A 102 -13.39 5.95 5.15
CA GLY A 102 -14.54 6.84 4.95
C GLY A 102 -15.23 6.71 3.59
N LEU A 103 -14.89 5.70 2.79
CA LEU A 103 -15.60 5.38 1.56
C LEU A 103 -16.62 4.27 1.81
N GLU A 104 -17.80 4.38 1.19
CA GLU A 104 -18.84 3.35 1.18
C GLU A 104 -19.33 3.16 -0.25
N THR A 105 -18.64 2.29 -0.99
CA THR A 105 -18.88 2.10 -2.44
C THR A 105 -19.50 0.76 -2.77
N LYS A 106 -19.48 -0.19 -1.84
CA LYS A 106 -19.85 -1.61 -2.07
C LYS A 106 -18.94 -2.32 -3.09
N GLU A 107 -17.79 -1.72 -3.40
CA GLU A 107 -16.80 -2.23 -4.35
C GLU A 107 -15.39 -2.21 -3.76
N LEU A 108 -14.45 -2.91 -4.39
CA LEU A 108 -13.03 -2.87 -4.05
C LEU A 108 -12.41 -1.56 -4.57
N THR A 109 -11.77 -0.80 -3.70
CA THR A 109 -11.32 0.58 -4.02
C THR A 109 -9.84 0.82 -3.78
N CYS A 110 -9.07 -0.17 -3.32
CA CYS A 110 -7.67 0.04 -2.99
C CYS A 110 -6.78 -0.06 -4.24
N PHE A 111 -7.04 0.77 -5.25
CA PHE A 111 -6.42 0.69 -6.56
C PHE A 111 -4.90 0.87 -6.51
N PHE A 112 -4.42 1.87 -5.77
CA PHE A 112 -3.00 2.14 -5.62
C PHE A 112 -2.34 1.04 -4.81
N THR A 113 -2.88 0.69 -3.63
CA THR A 113 -2.29 -0.34 -2.76
C THR A 113 -2.23 -1.69 -3.47
N THR A 114 -3.29 -2.06 -4.19
CA THR A 114 -3.30 -3.28 -5.01
C THR A 114 -2.24 -3.26 -6.10
N GLY A 115 -2.07 -2.13 -6.79
CA GLY A 115 -0.99 -1.93 -7.75
C GLY A 115 0.37 -2.09 -7.09
N PHE A 116 0.61 -1.33 -6.02
CA PHE A 116 1.86 -1.31 -5.27
C PHE A 116 2.28 -2.69 -4.77
N LEU A 117 1.36 -3.41 -4.11
CA LEU A 117 1.64 -4.77 -3.65
C LEU A 117 1.90 -5.71 -4.83
N ASN A 118 1.19 -5.60 -5.95
CA ASN A 118 1.49 -6.39 -7.16
C ASN A 118 2.91 -6.16 -7.67
N GLY A 119 3.32 -4.90 -7.79
CA GLY A 119 4.67 -4.56 -8.24
C GLY A 119 5.75 -5.11 -7.30
N LEU A 120 5.54 -4.93 -5.99
CA LEU A 120 6.46 -5.38 -4.96
C LEU A 120 6.58 -6.92 -4.93
N PHE A 121 5.46 -7.63 -4.87
CA PHE A 121 5.47 -9.11 -4.84
C PHE A 121 5.98 -9.71 -6.15
N SER A 122 5.70 -9.07 -7.29
CA SER A 122 6.24 -9.49 -8.58
C SER A 122 7.76 -9.37 -8.61
N ALA A 123 8.31 -8.25 -8.15
CA ALA A 123 9.75 -8.05 -8.08
C ALA A 123 10.43 -9.03 -7.10
N VAL A 124 9.93 -9.09 -5.86
CA VAL A 124 10.63 -9.76 -4.75
C VAL A 124 10.39 -11.27 -4.73
N LYS A 125 9.21 -11.73 -5.15
CA LYS A 125 8.78 -13.13 -5.01
C LYS A 125 8.35 -13.78 -6.32
N ASN A 126 8.32 -13.02 -7.43
CA ASN A 126 7.73 -13.45 -8.70
C ASN A 126 6.29 -13.98 -8.53
N LYS A 127 5.50 -13.30 -7.68
CA LYS A 127 4.09 -13.62 -7.41
C LYS A 127 3.18 -12.45 -7.74
N HIS A 128 1.91 -12.76 -7.98
CA HIS A 128 0.86 -11.75 -8.14
C HIS A 128 0.04 -11.64 -6.86
N ILE A 129 -0.71 -10.55 -6.74
CA ILE A 129 -1.59 -10.35 -5.60
C ILE A 129 -2.91 -9.74 -6.06
N ARG A 130 -4.02 -10.08 -5.42
CA ARG A 130 -5.35 -9.57 -5.79
C ARG A 130 -6.13 -9.18 -4.54
N GLU A 131 -6.74 -8.00 -4.57
CA GLU A 131 -7.66 -7.56 -3.53
C GLU A 131 -8.93 -8.44 -3.57
N ILE A 132 -9.31 -8.97 -2.41
CA ILE A 132 -10.49 -9.85 -2.25
C ILE A 132 -11.50 -9.32 -1.23
N LYS A 133 -11.09 -8.38 -0.35
CA LYS A 133 -11.97 -7.69 0.60
C LYS A 133 -11.58 -6.22 0.70
N CYS A 134 -12.54 -5.36 1.01
CA CYS A 134 -12.30 -3.93 1.17
C CYS A 134 -13.22 -3.32 2.22
N ILE A 135 -12.67 -2.42 3.05
CA ILE A 135 -13.45 -1.61 3.99
C ILE A 135 -14.57 -0.83 3.26
N ALA A 136 -14.27 -0.29 2.07
CA ALA A 136 -15.27 0.43 1.27
C ALA A 136 -16.39 -0.47 0.73
N ALA A 137 -16.16 -1.79 0.68
CA ALA A 137 -17.17 -2.79 0.34
C ALA A 137 -18.01 -3.23 1.55
N GLY A 138 -17.66 -2.78 2.77
CA GLY A 138 -18.32 -3.15 4.02
C GLY A 138 -17.59 -4.23 4.83
N ASP A 139 -16.40 -4.66 4.39
CA ASP A 139 -15.58 -5.62 5.14
C ASP A 139 -14.91 -4.96 6.36
N PRO A 140 -14.58 -5.71 7.43
CA PRO A 140 -13.86 -5.17 8.58
C PRO A 140 -12.40 -4.75 8.29
N TYR A 141 -11.85 -5.17 7.15
CA TYR A 141 -10.48 -4.88 6.73
C TYR A 141 -10.33 -5.08 5.21
N CYS A 142 -9.29 -4.51 4.64
CA CYS A 142 -8.89 -4.83 3.26
C CYS A 142 -8.01 -6.09 3.28
N GLU A 143 -8.22 -7.00 2.33
CA GLU A 143 -7.49 -8.26 2.23
C GLU A 143 -7.05 -8.52 0.80
N TRP A 144 -5.82 -9.02 0.65
CA TRP A 144 -5.25 -9.41 -0.62
C TRP A 144 -4.73 -10.85 -0.56
N GLU A 145 -5.11 -11.67 -1.53
CA GLU A 145 -4.57 -13.02 -1.70
C GLU A 145 -3.33 -13.00 -2.59
N ILE A 146 -2.36 -13.87 -2.29
CA ILE A 146 -1.12 -14.02 -3.06
C ILE A 146 -1.31 -15.20 -4.03
N ILE A 147 -1.07 -14.97 -5.32
CA ILE A 147 -1.27 -15.89 -6.44
C ILE A 147 0.07 -16.29 -7.05
#